data_AF-B5KSD6-F1
#
_entry.id   AF-B5KSD6-F1
#
_cell.length_a   1.000
_cell.length_b   1.000
_cell.length_c   1.000
_cell.angle_alpha   90.00
_cell.angle_beta   90.00
_cell.angle_gamma   90.00
#
_symmetry.space_group_name_H-M   'P 1'
#
loop_
_entity.id
_entity.type
_entity.pdbx_description
1 polymer ?
#
loop_
_entity_poly.entity_id
_entity_poly.type
_entity_poly.pdbx_seq_one_letter_code
_entity_poly.pdbx_strand_id
1 'polypeptide(L)'
;EKITRLIEYATNRSIPVIIVCASGGARMQEGSLSLMQMAKVSSALYNYQSKKKLFYVSILTSPTTGGVTASFGMLGDVIIAEPNAYVAFAGKRVIEQTLNKLVPDGSQAAEYSFHKGLFDPI
;
A
#
# COMPACT_ATOMS: atom_id res chain seq x y z
N GLU A 1 12.47 -7.47 2.22
CA GLU A 1 13.05 -8.20 3.38
C GLU A 1 12.56 -7.72 4.75
N LYS A 2 12.89 -6.50 5.19
CA LYS A 2 12.58 -6.02 6.55
C LYS A 2 11.10 -6.13 6.93
N ILE A 3 10.20 -5.77 6.01
CA ILE A 3 8.76 -5.84 6.22
C ILE A 3 8.30 -7.29 6.39
N THR A 4 8.78 -8.21 5.56
CA THR A 4 8.48 -9.64 5.69
C THR A 4 8.91 -10.17 7.06
N ARG A 5 10.13 -9.85 7.50
CA ARG A 5 10.64 -10.26 8.82
C ARG A 5 9.82 -9.68 9.97
N LEU A 6 9.35 -8.43 9.84
CA LEU A 6 8.44 -7.82 10.82
C LEU A 6 7.13 -8.63 10.93
N ILE A 7 6.52 -8.97 9.79
CA ILE A 7 5.27 -9.74 9.74
C ILE A 7 5.49 -11.14 10.32
N GLU A 8 6.56 -11.83 9.96
CA GLU A 8 6.89 -13.17 10.49
C GLU A 8 7.15 -13.13 12.00
N TYR A 9 7.89 -12.12 12.48
CA TYR A 9 8.11 -11.92 13.91
C TYR A 9 6.79 -11.71 14.65
N ALA A 10 5.91 -10.85 14.11
CA ALA A 10 4.59 -10.60 14.66
C ALA A 10 3.69 -11.84 14.62
N THR A 11 3.78 -12.64 13.56
CA THR A 11 3.10 -13.94 13.41
C THR A 11 3.49 -14.90 14.53
N ASN A 12 4.79 -15.00 14.81
CA ASN A 12 5.33 -15.91 15.84
C ASN A 12 4.96 -15.46 17.25
N ARG A 13 4.90 -14.15 17.49
CA ARG A 13 4.53 -13.59 18.80
C ARG A 13 3.04 -13.33 18.98
N SER A 14 2.23 -13.56 17.93
CA SER A 14 0.79 -13.29 17.94
C SER A 14 0.44 -11.85 18.33
N ILE A 15 1.16 -10.88 17.75
CA ILE A 15 0.96 -9.45 18.01
C ILE A 15 0.43 -8.73 16.76
N PRO A 16 -0.35 -7.64 16.93
CA PRO A 16 -0.82 -6.82 15.82
C PRO A 16 0.34 -6.13 15.08
N VAL A 17 0.12 -5.80 13.80
CA VAL A 17 1.09 -5.09 12.96
C VAL A 17 0.48 -3.77 12.49
N ILE A 18 1.26 -2.70 12.54
CA ILE A 18 0.91 -1.41 11.95
C ILE A 18 2.06 -1.03 11.01
N ILE A 19 1.73 -0.70 9.76
CA ILE A 19 2.72 -0.25 8.77
C ILE A 19 2.32 1.13 8.25
N VAL A 20 3.23 2.08 8.43
CA VAL A 20 3.15 3.39 7.78
C VAL A 20 3.81 3.30 6.40
N CYS A 21 3.03 3.50 5.36
CA CYS A 21 3.42 3.36 3.97
C CYS A 21 3.78 4.74 3.40
N ALA A 22 5.00 4.87 2.88
CA ALA A 22 5.43 5.98 2.05
C ALA A 22 6.35 5.43 0.94
N SER A 23 5.92 5.55 -0.31
CA SER A 23 6.68 5.09 -1.47
C SER A 23 6.26 5.83 -2.75
N GLY A 24 7.26 6.19 -3.56
CA GLY A 24 7.07 6.69 -4.92
C GLY A 24 6.99 5.58 -5.99
N GLY A 25 7.04 4.30 -5.60
CA GLY A 25 6.94 3.15 -6.50
C GLY A 25 7.99 2.07 -6.23
N ALA A 26 8.19 1.19 -7.22
CA ALA A 26 9.21 0.14 -7.14
C ALA A 26 10.62 0.71 -7.37
N ARG A 27 11.62 0.15 -6.68
CA ARG A 27 13.02 0.55 -6.85
C ARG A 27 13.60 -0.09 -8.12
N MET A 28 13.52 0.64 -9.23
CA MET A 28 13.90 0.14 -10.56
C MET A 28 15.35 -0.37 -10.65
N GLN A 29 16.26 0.11 -9.81
CA GLN A 29 17.65 -0.33 -9.77
C GLN A 29 17.80 -1.81 -9.40
N GLU A 30 16.82 -2.39 -8.71
CA GLU A 30 16.78 -3.82 -8.38
C GLU A 30 15.97 -4.65 -9.39
N GLY A 31 15.39 -4.01 -10.42
CA GLY A 31 14.65 -4.68 -11.48
C GLY A 31 13.53 -5.58 -10.98
N SER A 32 13.51 -6.82 -11.46
CA SER A 32 12.48 -7.82 -11.11
C SER A 32 12.47 -8.18 -9.62
N LEU A 33 13.59 -8.03 -8.90
CA LEU A 33 13.64 -8.31 -7.46
C LEU A 33 12.72 -7.35 -6.68
N SER A 34 12.64 -6.09 -7.11
CA SER A 34 11.72 -5.12 -6.53
C SER A 34 10.26 -5.48 -6.75
N LEU A 35 9.92 -6.02 -7.93
CA LEU A 35 8.58 -6.53 -8.19
C LEU A 35 8.26 -7.74 -7.29
N MET A 36 9.20 -8.66 -7.15
CA MET A 36 9.01 -9.86 -6.32
C MET A 36 8.84 -9.55 -4.83
N GLN A 37 9.30 -8.38 -4.34
CA GLN A 37 9.02 -7.97 -2.97
C GLN A 37 7.52 -7.82 -2.70
N MET A 38 6.72 -7.40 -3.70
CA MET A 38 5.27 -7.30 -3.55
C MET A 38 4.66 -8.67 -3.21
N ALA A 39 4.96 -9.68 -4.03
CA ALA A 39 4.50 -11.05 -3.81
C ALA A 39 5.00 -11.61 -2.47
N LYS A 40 6.27 -11.36 -2.13
CA LYS A 40 6.87 -11.84 -0.88
C LYS A 40 6.16 -11.28 0.35
N VAL A 41 5.95 -9.97 0.41
CA VAL A 41 5.31 -9.32 1.57
C VAL A 41 3.84 -9.73 1.65
N SER A 42 3.11 -9.73 0.53
CA SER A 42 1.70 -10.14 0.50
C SER A 42 1.52 -11.60 0.92
N SER A 43 2.43 -12.51 0.56
CA SER A 43 2.38 -13.92 0.98
C SER A 43 2.59 -14.08 2.49
N ALA A 44 3.54 -13.35 3.08
CA ALA A 44 3.72 -13.35 4.53
C ALA A 44 2.49 -12.79 5.25
N LEU A 45 1.91 -11.71 4.74
CA LEU A 45 0.71 -11.09 5.30
C LEU A 45 -0.51 -12.01 5.20
N TYR A 46 -0.67 -12.72 4.08
CA TYR A 46 -1.73 -13.71 3.92
C TYR A 46 -1.64 -14.81 4.98
N ASN A 47 -0.44 -15.31 5.28
CA ASN A 47 -0.27 -16.28 6.37
C ASN A 47 -0.58 -15.67 7.75
N TYR A 48 -0.17 -14.42 7.99
CA TYR A 48 -0.43 -13.68 9.22
C TYR A 48 -1.94 -13.52 9.49
N GLN A 49 -2.71 -13.08 8.51
CA GLN A 49 -4.17 -12.91 8.63
C GLN A 49 -4.91 -14.25 8.58
N SER A 50 -4.61 -15.13 7.62
CA SER A 50 -5.42 -16.34 7.40
C SER A 50 -5.18 -17.43 8.44
N LYS A 51 -3.92 -17.65 8.85
CA LYS A 51 -3.59 -18.76 9.78
C LYS A 51 -3.65 -18.34 11.23
N LYS A 52 -3.26 -17.10 11.54
CA LYS A 52 -3.19 -16.61 12.92
C LYS A 52 -4.33 -15.64 13.27
N LYS A 53 -5.10 -15.15 12.29
CA LYS A 53 -6.21 -14.19 12.47
C LYS A 53 -5.77 -12.95 13.25
N LEU A 54 -4.57 -12.47 12.94
CA LEU A 54 -3.97 -11.31 13.60
C LEU A 54 -4.29 -10.04 12.81
N PHE A 55 -4.40 -8.94 13.55
CA PHE A 55 -4.88 -7.66 13.04
C PHE A 55 -3.74 -6.82 12.43
N TYR A 56 -3.94 -6.36 11.20
CA TYR A 56 -3.02 -5.51 10.46
C TYR A 56 -3.66 -4.17 10.08
N VAL A 57 -3.01 -3.08 10.45
CA VAL A 57 -3.38 -1.72 10.04
C VAL A 57 -2.36 -1.18 9.04
N SER A 58 -2.86 -0.71 7.89
CA SER A 58 -2.08 0.04 6.91
C SER A 58 -2.39 1.52 7.03
N ILE A 59 -1.36 2.34 7.23
CA ILE A 59 -1.47 3.81 7.26
C ILE A 59 -0.79 4.35 6.02
N LEU A 60 -1.55 4.91 5.09
CA LEU A 60 -1.09 5.44 3.81
C LEU A 60 -0.73 6.92 3.97
N THR A 61 0.55 7.25 3.79
CA THR A 61 1.03 8.63 3.84
C THR A 61 1.52 9.09 2.47
N SER A 62 1.83 10.39 2.35
CA SER A 62 2.18 11.00 1.07
C SER A 62 3.69 10.88 0.77
N PRO A 63 4.10 10.40 -0.43
CA PRO A 63 3.30 9.69 -1.43
C PRO A 63 3.23 8.18 -1.12
N THR A 64 2.14 7.52 -1.48
CA THR A 64 2.06 6.04 -1.53
C THR A 64 1.59 5.63 -2.91
N THR A 65 2.48 5.08 -3.73
CA THR A 65 2.16 4.75 -5.12
C THR A 65 2.69 3.40 -5.60
N GLY A 66 2.18 2.97 -6.76
CA GLY A 66 2.70 1.83 -7.51
C GLY A 66 2.66 0.53 -6.72
N GLY A 67 3.82 -0.13 -6.62
CA GLY A 67 3.92 -1.46 -6.03
C GLY A 67 3.45 -1.54 -4.57
N VAL A 68 3.61 -0.49 -3.77
CA VAL A 68 3.15 -0.50 -2.37
C VAL A 68 1.63 -0.42 -2.31
N THR A 69 1.00 0.46 -3.09
CA THR A 69 -0.47 0.52 -3.21
C THR A 69 -1.07 -0.77 -3.77
N ALA A 70 -0.36 -1.46 -4.66
CA ALA A 70 -0.81 -2.73 -5.24
C ALA A 70 -0.41 -3.97 -4.43
N SER A 71 0.08 -3.79 -3.20
CA SER A 71 0.45 -4.90 -2.32
C SER A 71 0.07 -4.59 -0.87
N PHE A 72 1.00 -4.70 0.07
CA PHE A 72 0.73 -4.64 1.51
C PHE A 72 0.10 -3.32 1.97
N GLY A 73 0.21 -2.23 1.21
CA GLY A 73 -0.45 -0.97 1.53
C GLY A 73 -1.99 -1.07 1.50
N MET A 74 -2.56 -1.98 0.69
CA MET A 74 -4.01 -2.10 0.51
C MET A 74 -4.55 -3.46 0.97
N LEU A 75 -3.79 -4.19 1.79
CA LEU A 75 -4.16 -5.49 2.36
C LEU A 75 -4.39 -5.42 3.88
N GLY A 76 -4.59 -4.20 4.41
CA GLY A 76 -4.95 -3.97 5.81
C GLY A 76 -6.31 -4.57 6.14
N ASP A 77 -6.46 -5.05 7.38
CA ASP A 77 -7.79 -5.23 7.96
C ASP A 77 -8.47 -3.87 8.16
N VAL A 78 -7.66 -2.85 8.44
CA VAL A 78 -8.03 -1.43 8.43
C VAL A 78 -7.00 -0.66 7.63
N ILE A 79 -7.46 0.14 6.67
CA ILE A 79 -6.65 0.97 5.77
C ILE A 79 -7.03 2.42 5.99
N ILE A 80 -6.08 3.18 6.52
CA ILE A 80 -6.27 4.60 6.85
C ILE A 80 -5.33 5.41 5.98
N ALA A 81 -5.74 6.61 5.56
CA ALA A 81 -4.88 7.54 4.84
C ALA A 81 -4.78 8.88 5.58
N GLU A 82 -3.61 9.52 5.53
CA GLU A 82 -3.45 10.89 6.02
C GLU A 82 -4.22 11.89 5.11
N PRO A 83 -4.73 13.01 5.67
CA PRO A 83 -5.36 14.05 4.87
C PRO A 83 -4.44 14.55 3.75
N ASN A 84 -5.01 14.74 2.56
CA ASN A 84 -4.33 15.15 1.34
C ASN A 84 -3.20 14.21 0.89
N ALA A 85 -3.11 12.98 1.42
CA ALA A 85 -2.07 12.05 1.00
C ALA A 85 -2.22 11.67 -0.46
N TYR A 86 -1.12 11.70 -1.21
CA TYR A 86 -1.11 11.29 -2.61
C TYR A 86 -1.03 9.76 -2.70
N VAL A 87 -2.17 9.12 -2.97
CA VAL A 87 -2.30 7.66 -3.04
C VAL A 87 -2.79 7.23 -4.42
N ALA A 88 -1.95 6.52 -5.17
CA ALA A 88 -2.30 6.10 -6.53
C ALA A 88 -1.47 4.93 -7.05
N PHE A 89 -2.10 4.01 -7.79
CA PHE A 89 -1.36 2.96 -8.48
C PHE A 89 -0.43 3.53 -9.57
N ALA A 90 -1.00 4.27 -10.53
CA ALA A 90 -0.25 4.94 -11.59
C ALA A 90 -0.14 6.44 -11.30
N GLY A 91 1.03 7.04 -11.54
CA GLY A 91 1.21 8.48 -11.35
C GLY A 91 0.47 9.31 -12.40
N LYS A 92 0.04 10.53 -12.03
CA LYS A 92 -0.65 11.51 -12.88
C LYS A 92 -0.09 11.56 -14.31
N ARG A 93 1.23 11.78 -14.42
CA ARG A 93 1.96 11.87 -15.70
C ARG A 93 1.72 10.67 -16.63
N VAL A 94 1.77 9.44 -16.09
CA VAL A 94 1.61 8.22 -16.90
C VAL A 94 0.18 8.10 -17.43
N ILE A 95 -0.80 8.44 -16.60
CA ILE A 95 -2.22 8.42 -16.98
C ILE A 95 -2.48 9.45 -18.09
N GLU A 96 -1.98 10.68 -17.94
CA GLU A 96 -2.18 11.74 -18.93
C GLU A 96 -1.53 11.42 -20.27
N GLN A 97 -0.31 10.87 -20.26
CA GLN A 97 0.40 10.47 -21.48
C GLN A 97 -0.28 9.29 -22.20
N THR A 98 -0.93 8.40 -21.46
CA THR A 98 -1.58 7.21 -22.02
C THR A 98 -2.97 7.55 -22.58
N LEU A 99 -3.71 8.41 -21.89
CA LEU A 99 -5.10 8.75 -22.24
C LEU A 99 -5.23 10.04 -23.08
N ASN A 100 -4.15 10.81 -23.24
CA ASN A 100 -4.14 12.15 -23.85
C ASN A 100 -5.23 13.07 -23.27
N LYS A 101 -5.46 12.98 -21.97
CA LYS A 101 -6.43 13.77 -21.20
C LYS A 101 -5.81 14.20 -19.89
N LEU A 102 -6.15 15.41 -19.43
CA LEU A 102 -5.73 15.89 -18.13
C LEU A 102 -6.41 15.08 -17.03
N VAL A 103 -5.64 14.70 -16.02
CA VAL A 103 -6.16 14.08 -14.81
C VAL A 103 -6.71 15.18 -13.92
N PRO A 104 -7.99 15.12 -13.50
CA PRO A 104 -8.59 16.13 -12.65
C PRO A 104 -7.78 16.35 -11.37
N ASP A 105 -7.63 17.60 -10.95
CA ASP A 105 -6.93 17.90 -9.72
C ASP A 105 -7.66 17.30 -8.52
N GLY A 106 -6.89 16.79 -7.56
CA GLY A 106 -7.41 16.08 -6.39
C GLY A 106 -7.84 14.62 -6.65
N SER A 107 -7.86 14.12 -7.89
CA SER A 107 -8.31 12.74 -8.18
C SER A 107 -7.39 11.63 -7.62
N GLN A 108 -6.23 12.00 -7.08
CA GLN A 108 -5.26 11.09 -6.47
C GLN A 108 -4.96 11.47 -5.02
N ALA A 109 -5.71 12.43 -4.47
CA ALA A 109 -5.70 12.75 -3.05
C ALA A 109 -6.50 11.68 -2.28
N ALA A 110 -6.17 11.50 -1.01
CA ALA A 110 -6.76 10.49 -0.16
C ALA A 110 -8.29 10.63 -0.07
N GLU A 111 -8.79 11.86 -0.01
CA GLU A 111 -10.21 12.20 0.08
C GLU A 111 -11.00 11.66 -1.12
N TYR A 112 -10.43 11.74 -2.32
CA TYR A 112 -11.07 11.24 -3.53
C TYR A 112 -11.25 9.72 -3.49
N SER A 113 -10.25 9.01 -2.99
CA SER A 113 -10.28 7.55 -2.83
C SER A 113 -11.16 7.13 -1.65
N PHE A 114 -11.17 7.91 -0.56
CA PHE A 114 -12.06 7.70 0.59
C PHE A 114 -13.53 7.73 0.18
N HIS A 115 -13.95 8.72 -0.62
CA HIS A 115 -15.32 8.79 -1.14
C HIS A 115 -15.71 7.62 -2.06
N LYS A 116 -14.74 6.84 -2.54
CA LYS A 116 -14.95 5.62 -3.33
C LYS A 116 -14.92 4.34 -2.49
N GLY A 117 -14.77 4.45 -1.18
CA GLY A 117 -14.73 3.31 -0.25
C GLY A 117 -13.40 2.55 -0.26
N LEU A 118 -12.30 3.19 -0.67
CA LEU A 118 -10.97 2.56 -0.65
C LEU A 118 -10.32 2.57 0.74
N PHE A 119 -10.72 3.47 1.62
CA PHE A 119 -10.14 3.63 2.96
C PHE A 119 -11.23 3.62 4.03
N ASP A 120 -10.88 3.15 5.20
CA ASP A 120 -11.72 3.12 6.39
C ASP A 120 -11.85 4.52 7.01
N PRO A 121 -13.02 4.85 7.59
CA PRO A 121 -13.20 6.08 8.33
C PRO A 121 -12.41 6.06 9.64
N ILE A 122 -11.90 7.22 10.04
CA ILE A 122 -11.39 7.48 11.40
C ILE A 122 -12.43 8.28 12.16
#